data_AF-S6BG81-F1
#
_entry.id   AF-S6BG81-F1
#
_cell.length_a   1.000
_cell.length_b   1.000
_cell.length_c   1.000
_cell.angle_alpha   90.00
_cell.angle_beta   90.00
_cell.angle_gamma   90.00
#
_symmetry.space_group_name_H-M   'P 1'
#
loop_
_entity.id
_entity.type
_entity.pdbx_description
1 polymer ?
#
loop_
_entity_poly.entity_id
_entity_poly.type
_entity_poly.pdbx_seq_one_letter_code
_entity_poly.pdbx_strand_id
1 'polypeptide(L)'
;MNLLQLGVADDLNEHGFWNSAKEDQDERLKYFEKEQNRLHKLWNDSFKRALITKSFQELCKDVIPNPKEVNTGVLPPVSWRFNMIPYGKDNEDAIIFDTPSYDAPLRSMALNFTYNNLSGDWGDYIDRQDNKNALLRPSRQMFTDVYIPGTK
;
A
#
# COMPACT_ATOMS: atom_id res chain seq x y z
N MET A 1 10.42 -21.90 6.56
CA MET A 1 10.64 -20.83 5.55
C MET A 1 9.45 -19.90 5.46
N ASN A 2 8.21 -20.42 5.29
CA ASN A 2 7.00 -19.58 5.21
C ASN A 2 6.77 -18.67 6.43
N LEU A 3 7.04 -19.15 7.65
CA LEU A 3 6.88 -18.33 8.87
C LEU A 3 7.80 -17.10 8.86
N LEU A 4 9.02 -17.23 8.31
CA LEU A 4 9.96 -16.11 8.20
C LEU A 4 9.49 -15.10 7.14
N GLN A 5 8.89 -15.57 6.05
CA GLN A 5 8.35 -14.69 5.01
C GLN A 5 7.14 -13.91 5.51
N LEU A 6 6.29 -14.52 6.35
CA LEU A 6 5.17 -13.82 6.99
C LEU A 6 5.67 -12.76 7.97
N GLY A 7 6.69 -13.07 8.78
CA GLY A 7 7.31 -12.07 9.67
C GLY A 7 7.86 -10.86 8.90
N VAL A 8 8.49 -11.07 7.76
CA VAL A 8 8.94 -9.96 6.88
C VAL A 8 7.77 -9.15 6.34
N ALA A 9 6.66 -9.80 5.97
CA ALA A 9 5.47 -9.10 5.50
C ALA A 9 4.84 -8.23 6.61
N ASP A 10 4.86 -8.72 7.86
CA ASP A 10 4.40 -7.99 9.03
C ASP A 10 5.31 -6.78 9.32
N ASP A 11 6.63 -6.94 9.31
CA ASP A 11 7.59 -5.84 9.49
C ASP A 11 7.39 -4.73 8.42
N LEU A 12 7.17 -5.11 7.16
CA LEU A 12 6.87 -4.17 6.08
C LEU A 12 5.52 -3.46 6.30
N ASN A 13 4.54 -4.17 6.85
CA ASN A 13 3.24 -3.60 7.17
C ASN A 13 3.35 -2.56 8.30
N GLU A 14 4.15 -2.82 9.34
CA GLU A 14 4.42 -1.85 10.41
C GLU A 14 5.04 -0.55 9.91
N HIS A 15 5.80 -0.62 8.81
CA HIS A 15 6.38 0.54 8.14
C HIS A 15 5.46 1.18 7.08
N GLY A 16 4.21 0.72 6.95
CA GLY A 16 3.24 1.27 6.02
C GLY A 16 3.55 0.96 4.55
N PHE A 17 4.36 -0.06 4.26
CA PHE A 17 4.75 -0.40 2.89
C PHE A 17 3.56 -0.78 2.02
N TRP A 18 2.56 -1.47 2.59
CA TRP A 18 1.35 -1.90 1.88
C TRP A 18 0.26 -0.82 1.81
N ASN A 19 0.44 0.31 2.48
CA ASN A 19 -0.55 1.38 2.50
C ASN A 19 -0.65 2.04 1.12
N SER A 20 -1.86 2.46 0.77
CA SER A 20 -2.07 3.38 -0.35
C SER A 20 -1.49 4.77 -0.05
N ALA A 21 -1.32 5.58 -1.11
CA ALA A 21 -0.88 6.97 -0.94
C ALA A 21 -1.84 7.78 -0.03
N LYS A 22 -3.14 7.48 -0.11
CA LYS A 22 -4.15 8.13 0.71
C LYS A 22 -4.07 7.70 2.17
N GLU A 23 -3.94 6.40 2.44
CA GLU A 23 -3.83 5.91 3.83
C GLU A 23 -2.59 6.47 4.53
N ASP A 24 -1.43 6.47 3.88
CA ASP A 24 -0.21 7.08 4.44
C ASP A 24 -0.38 8.59 4.66
N GLN A 25 -1.05 9.31 3.75
CA GLN A 25 -1.36 10.72 3.95
C GLN A 25 -2.29 10.95 5.15
N ASP A 26 -3.36 10.15 5.27
CA ASP A 26 -4.33 10.25 6.35
C ASP A 26 -3.70 9.92 7.71
N GLU A 27 -2.79 8.94 7.76
CA GLU A 27 -2.02 8.61 8.97
C GLU A 27 -1.09 9.75 9.40
N ARG A 28 -0.39 10.37 8.45
CA ARG A 28 0.45 11.55 8.71
C ARG A 28 -0.37 12.73 9.22
N LEU A 29 -1.55 12.96 8.64
CA LEU A 29 -2.47 14.00 9.09
C LEU A 29 -2.98 13.72 10.50
N LYS A 30 -3.39 12.48 10.81
CA LYS A 30 -3.82 12.09 12.17
C LYS A 30 -2.71 12.30 13.20
N TYR A 31 -1.47 11.95 12.85
CA TYR A 31 -0.33 12.20 13.74
C TYR A 31 -0.11 13.70 13.96
N PHE A 32 -0.15 14.49 12.89
CA PHE A 32 -0.01 15.93 12.95
C PHE A 32 -1.10 16.58 13.81
N GLU A 33 -2.37 16.24 13.58
CA GLU A 33 -3.50 16.74 14.37
C GLU A 33 -3.38 16.37 15.84
N LYS A 34 -2.95 15.14 16.16
CA LYS A 34 -2.73 14.69 17.53
C LYS A 34 -1.66 15.53 18.22
N GLU A 35 -0.51 15.75 17.58
CA GLU A 35 0.57 16.57 18.14
C GLU A 35 0.17 18.04 18.26
N GLN A 36 -0.52 18.59 17.26
CA GLN A 36 -1.03 19.96 17.31
C GLN A 36 -2.00 20.15 18.48
N ASN A 37 -2.96 19.23 18.66
CA ASN A 37 -3.90 19.27 19.78
C ASN A 37 -3.19 19.15 21.13
N ARG A 38 -2.17 18.28 21.24
CA ARG A 38 -1.34 18.15 22.44
C ARG A 38 -0.63 19.47 22.77
N LEU A 39 0.01 20.10 21.79
CA LEU A 39 0.73 21.36 21.95
C LEU A 39 -0.22 22.51 22.31
N HIS A 40 -1.40 22.61 21.69
CA HIS A 40 -2.41 23.61 22.06
C HIS A 40 -2.90 23.44 23.49
N LYS A 41 -3.15 22.20 23.91
CA LYS A 41 -3.55 21.91 25.29
C LYS A 41 -2.45 22.27 26.28
N LEU A 42 -1.21 21.85 25.99
CA LEU A 42 -0.04 22.18 26.80
C LEU A 42 0.13 23.70 26.93
N TRP A 43 0.05 24.43 25.82
CA TRP A 43 0.10 25.89 25.83
C TRP A 43 -0.99 26.50 26.71
N ASN A 44 -2.25 26.12 26.52
CA ASN A 44 -3.37 26.66 27.27
C ASN A 44 -3.24 26.40 28.78
N ASP A 45 -2.81 25.21 29.17
CA ASP A 45 -2.65 24.83 30.57
C ASP A 45 -1.44 25.53 31.22
N SER A 46 -0.34 25.65 30.48
CA SER A 46 0.89 26.34 30.92
C SER A 46 0.66 27.84 31.06
N PHE A 47 -0.04 28.46 30.10
CA PHE A 47 -0.39 29.87 30.14
C PHE A 47 -1.30 30.19 31.34
N LYS A 48 -2.32 29.37 31.59
CA LYS A 48 -3.20 29.51 32.76
C LYS A 48 -2.41 29.40 34.07
N ARG A 49 -1.50 28.43 34.20
CA ARG A 49 -0.64 28.28 35.38
C ARG A 49 0.25 29.50 35.58
N ALA A 50 0.93 29.96 34.55
CA ALA A 50 1.80 31.13 34.59
C ALA A 50 1.04 32.42 34.95
N LEU A 51 -0.22 32.56 34.50
CA LEU A 51 -1.06 33.70 34.84
C LEU A 51 -1.43 33.71 36.34
N ILE A 52 -1.74 32.55 36.91
CA ILE A 52 -2.08 32.38 38.33
C ILE A 52 -0.85 32.61 39.21
N THR A 53 0.29 32.02 38.87
CA THR A 53 1.54 32.13 39.63
C THR A 53 2.30 33.42 39.36
N LYS A 54 1.94 34.16 38.31
CA LYS A 54 2.63 35.36 37.82
C LYS A 54 4.12 35.15 37.57
N SER A 55 4.50 33.93 37.17
CA SER A 55 5.89 33.54 36.96
C SER A 55 6.11 33.00 35.57
N PHE A 56 7.07 33.60 34.85
CA PHE A 56 7.52 33.12 33.54
C PHE A 56 8.23 31.77 33.63
N GLN A 57 8.85 31.45 34.78
CA GLN A 57 9.55 30.19 34.98
C GLN A 57 8.62 28.98 34.88
N GLU A 58 7.34 29.12 35.28
CA GLU A 58 6.36 28.04 35.10
C GLU A 58 6.11 27.74 33.63
N LEU A 59 6.09 28.76 32.76
CA LEU A 59 5.93 28.57 31.32
C LEU A 59 7.15 27.87 30.70
N CYS A 60 8.36 28.19 31.18
CA CYS A 60 9.60 27.55 30.71
C CYS A 60 9.70 26.07 31.09
N LYS A 61 9.08 25.63 32.19
CA LYS A 61 9.11 24.21 32.62
C LYS A 61 8.47 23.29 31.58
N ASP A 62 7.41 23.76 30.92
CA ASP A 62 6.63 22.98 29.96
C ASP A 62 7.22 22.99 28.54
N VAL A 63 8.28 23.78 28.30
CA VAL A 63 9.00 23.79 27.01
C VAL A 63 9.81 22.51 26.81
N ILE A 64 10.34 21.95 27.90
CA ILE A 64 11.11 20.71 27.87
C ILE A 64 10.11 19.54 27.88
N PRO A 65 9.97 18.79 26.77
CA PRO A 65 8.96 17.75 26.69
C PRO A 65 9.35 16.57 27.59
N ASN A 66 8.36 16.01 28.28
CA ASN A 66 8.53 14.76 29.01
C ASN A 66 8.69 13.61 27.99
N PRO A 67 9.77 12.80 28.05
CA PRO A 67 9.99 11.69 27.11
C PRO A 67 8.87 10.64 27.10
N LYS A 68 8.04 10.60 28.16
CA LYS A 68 6.87 9.70 28.24
C LYS A 68 5.64 10.22 27.48
N GLU A 69 5.61 11.51 27.14
CA GLU A 69 4.46 12.19 26.54
C GLU A 69 4.64 12.50 25.05
N VAL A 70 5.87 12.44 24.56
CA VAL A 70 6.22 12.68 23.17
C VAL A 70 6.73 11.39 22.56
N ASN A 71 6.11 10.98 21.45
CA ASN A 71 6.66 9.89 20.65
C ASN A 71 8.07 10.30 20.18
N THR A 72 9.07 9.52 20.54
CA THR A 72 10.49 9.81 20.29
C THR A 72 10.87 9.71 18.81
N GLY A 73 9.97 9.26 17.95
CA GLY A 73 10.19 9.13 16.51
C GLY A 73 9.87 10.42 15.77
N VAL A 74 10.87 10.94 15.05
CA VAL A 74 10.61 11.93 13.99
C VAL A 74 9.91 11.18 12.85
N LEU A 75 8.75 11.69 12.40
CA LEU A 75 8.11 11.15 11.20
C LEU A 75 9.07 11.26 10.01
N PRO A 76 9.30 10.20 9.24
CA PRO A 76 10.17 10.26 8.09
C PRO A 76 9.62 11.25 7.07
N PRO A 77 10.46 12.12 6.47
CA PRO A 77 10.01 13.17 5.56
C PRO A 77 9.36 12.61 4.29
N VAL A 78 9.76 11.40 3.90
CA VAL A 78 9.26 10.67 2.73
C VAL A 78 8.92 9.25 3.15
N SER A 79 7.86 8.68 2.58
CA SER A 79 7.48 7.27 2.68
C SER A 79 7.67 6.60 1.31
N TRP A 80 8.08 5.34 1.33
CA TRP A 80 8.11 4.46 0.15
C TRP A 80 7.08 3.35 0.33
N ARG A 81 6.23 3.15 -0.68
CA ARG A 81 5.11 2.19 -0.64
C ARG A 81 5.22 1.21 -1.80
N PHE A 82 4.62 0.04 -1.66
CA PHE A 82 4.59 -0.98 -2.70
C PHE A 82 4.02 -0.46 -4.02
N ASN A 83 2.95 0.33 -3.98
CA ASN A 83 2.30 0.90 -5.17
C ASN A 83 3.16 1.91 -5.95
N MET A 84 4.35 2.25 -5.45
CA MET A 84 5.31 3.10 -6.16
C MET A 84 6.28 2.30 -7.03
N ILE A 85 6.29 0.96 -6.92
CA ILE A 85 7.08 0.08 -7.77
C ILE A 85 6.33 -0.11 -9.10
N PRO A 86 6.93 0.25 -10.25
CA PRO A 86 6.26 0.08 -11.54
C PRO A 86 6.10 -1.40 -11.88
N TYR A 87 4.98 -1.71 -12.53
CA TYR A 87 4.67 -3.02 -13.08
C TYR A 87 3.95 -2.86 -14.43
N GLY A 88 4.14 -3.84 -15.30
CA GLY A 88 3.43 -3.93 -16.58
C GLY A 88 4.35 -4.42 -17.69
N LYS A 89 3.84 -5.32 -18.53
CA LYS A 89 4.60 -5.90 -19.66
C LYS A 89 5.11 -4.84 -20.64
N ASP A 90 4.26 -3.86 -20.94
CA ASP A 90 4.54 -2.78 -21.89
C ASP A 90 4.73 -1.43 -21.17
N ASN A 91 5.02 -1.44 -19.87
CA ASN A 91 5.24 -0.23 -19.07
C ASN A 91 6.69 0.26 -19.23
N GLU A 92 6.85 1.45 -19.83
CA GLU A 92 8.16 2.08 -20.06
C GLU A 92 8.95 2.30 -18.76
N ASP A 93 8.29 2.54 -17.63
CA ASP A 93 8.95 2.73 -16.33
C ASP A 93 9.68 1.46 -15.84
N ALA A 94 9.35 0.29 -16.38
CA ALA A 94 9.97 -0.99 -16.04
C ALA A 94 11.02 -1.45 -17.08
N ILE A 95 11.10 -0.79 -18.24
CA ILE A 95 11.97 -1.20 -19.37
C ILE A 95 13.12 -0.21 -19.50
N ILE A 96 14.32 -0.63 -19.09
CA ILE A 96 15.55 0.16 -19.26
C ILE A 96 16.23 -0.20 -20.58
N PHE A 97 16.35 -1.51 -20.86
CA PHE A 97 16.93 -2.06 -22.08
C PHE A 97 16.10 -3.26 -22.52
N ASP A 98 16.12 -3.55 -23.83
CA ASP A 98 15.41 -4.70 -24.38
C ASP A 98 16.01 -6.01 -23.87
N THR A 99 15.13 -6.92 -23.42
CA THR A 99 15.54 -8.29 -23.06
C THR A 99 15.70 -9.12 -24.33
N PRO A 100 16.84 -9.81 -24.54
CA PRO A 100 17.04 -10.64 -25.72
C PRO A 100 16.04 -11.81 -25.74
N SER A 101 15.59 -12.18 -26.94
CA SER A 101 14.50 -13.17 -27.12
C SER A 101 14.83 -14.57 -26.62
N TYR A 102 16.11 -14.95 -26.56
CA TYR A 102 16.54 -16.25 -26.04
C TYR A 102 16.56 -16.33 -24.50
N ASP A 103 16.54 -15.19 -23.80
CA ASP A 103 16.44 -15.14 -22.32
C ASP A 103 15.00 -14.96 -21.85
N ALA A 104 14.08 -14.60 -22.75
CA ALA A 104 12.68 -14.42 -22.44
C ALA A 104 11.98 -15.77 -22.18
N PRO A 105 11.13 -15.88 -21.14
CA PRO A 105 10.40 -17.10 -20.85
C PRO A 105 9.35 -17.40 -21.94
N LEU A 106 9.14 -18.69 -22.21
CA LEU A 106 8.11 -19.14 -23.16
C LEU A 106 6.73 -19.22 -22.49
N ARG A 107 5.70 -18.75 -23.19
CA ARG A 107 4.29 -18.99 -22.80
C ARG A 107 3.93 -20.45 -23.05
N SER A 108 3.08 -21.02 -22.19
CA SER A 108 2.56 -22.37 -22.40
C SER A 108 1.78 -22.46 -23.72
N MET A 109 1.86 -23.63 -24.38
CA MET A 109 1.18 -23.87 -25.66
C MET A 109 0.33 -25.13 -25.57
N ALA A 110 -0.95 -25.00 -25.89
CA ALA A 110 -1.88 -26.11 -26.06
C ALA A 110 -2.72 -25.88 -27.32
N LEU A 111 -2.65 -26.83 -28.25
CA LEU A 111 -3.39 -26.81 -29.51
C LEU A 111 -3.85 -28.22 -29.85
N ASN A 112 -5.16 -28.46 -29.79
CA ASN A 112 -5.76 -29.68 -30.29
C ASN A 112 -7.16 -29.40 -30.86
N PHE A 113 -7.86 -30.45 -31.29
CA PHE A 113 -9.19 -30.34 -31.90
C PHE A 113 -10.30 -29.92 -30.92
N THR A 114 -10.14 -30.14 -29.62
CA THR A 114 -11.20 -29.96 -28.62
C THR A 114 -11.01 -28.71 -27.74
N TYR A 115 -9.78 -28.26 -27.54
CA TYR A 115 -9.41 -27.08 -26.78
C TYR A 115 -8.09 -26.47 -27.25
N ASN A 116 -7.88 -25.20 -26.94
CA ASN A 116 -6.58 -24.54 -27.13
C ASN A 116 -6.44 -23.37 -26.14
N ASN A 117 -5.22 -22.89 -25.94
CA ASN A 117 -4.93 -21.70 -25.14
C ASN A 117 -4.46 -20.50 -25.99
N LEU A 118 -4.79 -20.52 -27.29
CA LEU A 118 -4.37 -19.52 -28.28
C LEU A 118 -5.49 -18.55 -28.66
N SER A 119 -6.75 -18.95 -28.48
CA SER A 119 -7.93 -18.13 -28.84
C SER A 119 -8.22 -16.99 -27.86
N GLY A 120 -7.44 -16.87 -26.78
CA GLY A 120 -7.63 -15.89 -25.73
C GLY A 120 -6.43 -15.83 -24.82
N ASP A 121 -6.42 -14.81 -23.98
CA ASP A 121 -5.35 -14.56 -23.03
C ASP A 121 -5.89 -14.24 -21.64
N TRP A 122 -5.18 -14.68 -20.61
CA TRP A 122 -5.58 -14.55 -19.22
C TRP A 122 -4.83 -13.41 -18.50
N GLY A 123 -3.84 -12.83 -19.17
CA GLY A 123 -2.95 -11.83 -18.59
C GLY A 123 -1.96 -12.45 -17.62
N ASP A 124 -1.32 -11.60 -16.84
CA ASP A 124 -0.30 -11.99 -15.88
C ASP A 124 -0.89 -12.17 -14.48
N TYR A 125 -0.05 -12.44 -13.48
CA TYR A 125 -0.52 -12.68 -12.11
C TYR A 125 -1.25 -11.46 -11.50
N ILE A 126 -0.77 -10.26 -11.83
CA ILE A 126 -1.28 -8.95 -11.37
C ILE A 126 -2.29 -8.41 -12.39
N ASP A 127 -1.83 -8.07 -13.60
CA ASP A 127 -2.67 -7.50 -14.67
C ASP A 127 -3.42 -8.62 -15.43
N ARG A 128 -4.45 -9.16 -14.78
CA ARG A 128 -5.31 -10.21 -15.34
C ARG A 128 -6.31 -9.64 -16.34
N GLN A 129 -6.66 -10.47 -17.31
CA GLN A 129 -7.70 -10.14 -18.28
C GLN A 129 -8.63 -11.31 -18.57
N ASP A 130 -9.81 -10.99 -19.06
CA ASP A 130 -10.82 -11.96 -19.43
C ASP A 130 -10.47 -12.63 -20.76
N ASN A 131 -10.31 -13.96 -20.72
CA ASN A 131 -9.99 -14.74 -21.90
C ASN A 131 -11.12 -14.80 -22.95
N LYS A 132 -12.34 -14.36 -22.61
CA LYS A 132 -13.46 -14.23 -23.55
C LYS A 132 -13.69 -12.77 -23.93
N ASN A 133 -14.02 -12.56 -25.20
CA ASN A 133 -14.37 -11.26 -25.74
C ASN A 133 -15.76 -10.80 -25.26
N ALA A 134 -16.08 -9.51 -25.44
CA ALA A 134 -17.29 -8.89 -24.93
C ALA A 134 -18.60 -9.58 -25.36
N LEU A 135 -18.64 -10.17 -26.55
CA LEU A 135 -19.82 -10.85 -27.08
C LEU A 135 -20.15 -12.16 -26.34
N LEU A 136 -19.13 -12.87 -25.87
CA LEU A 136 -19.28 -14.19 -25.23
C LEU A 136 -19.29 -14.13 -23.70
N ARG A 137 -18.93 -12.98 -23.10
CA ARG A 137 -18.93 -12.82 -21.63
C ARG A 137 -20.29 -13.09 -20.98
N PRO A 138 -21.43 -12.59 -21.51
CA PRO A 138 -22.74 -12.86 -20.91
C PRO A 138 -23.11 -14.35 -20.93
N SER A 139 -22.60 -15.11 -21.90
CA SER A 139 -22.87 -16.53 -22.10
C SER A 139 -21.72 -17.44 -21.62
N ARG A 140 -20.84 -16.96 -20.72
CA ARG A 140 -19.64 -17.71 -20.27
C ARG A 140 -19.94 -19.14 -19.82
N GLN A 141 -21.05 -19.34 -19.12
CA GLN A 141 -21.48 -20.65 -18.61
C GLN A 141 -21.67 -21.71 -19.72
N MET A 142 -21.86 -21.29 -20.98
CA MET A 142 -21.96 -22.20 -22.13
C MET A 142 -20.60 -22.75 -22.59
N PHE A 143 -19.50 -22.20 -22.06
CA PHE A 143 -18.12 -22.57 -22.42
C PHE A 143 -17.36 -23.25 -21.27
N THR A 144 -18.11 -23.86 -20.34
CA THR A 144 -17.57 -24.54 -19.16
C THR A 144 -18.31 -25.84 -18.95
N ASP A 145 -17.59 -26.95 -18.74
CA ASP A 145 -18.20 -28.24 -18.40
C ASP A 145 -18.82 -28.22 -16.99
N VAL A 146 -18.23 -27.43 -16.08
CA VAL A 146 -18.71 -27.24 -14.71
C VAL A 146 -18.72 -25.74 -14.41
N TYR A 147 -19.84 -25.24 -13.89
CA TYR A 147 -20.01 -23.84 -13.49
C TYR A 147 -20.42 -23.74 -12.03
N ILE A 148 -19.59 -23.10 -11.21
CA ILE A 148 -19.88 -22.77 -9.81
C ILE A 148 -20.21 -21.27 -9.76
N PRO A 149 -21.47 -20.87 -9.52
CA PRO A 149 -21.85 -19.47 -9.48
C PRO A 149 -21.31 -18.78 -8.22
N GLY A 150 -21.16 -17.45 -8.29
CA GLY A 150 -20.80 -16.64 -7.12
C GLY A 150 -21.92 -16.58 -6.10
N THR A 151 -21.56 -16.51 -4.82
CA THR A 151 -22.50 -16.22 -3.73
C THR A 151 -22.86 -14.74 -3.76
N LYS A 152 -24.15 -14.43 -3.65
CA LYS A 152 -24.66 -13.05 -3.62
C LYS A 152 -25.25 -12.71 -2.27
#